data_AF-A0A7X6AUG0-F1
#
_entry.id   AF-A0A7X6AUG0-F1
#
_cell.length_a   1.000
_cell.length_b   1.000
_cell.length_c   1.000
_cell.angle_alpha   90.00
_cell.angle_beta   90.00
_cell.angle_gamma   90.00
#
_symmetry.space_group_name_H-M   'P 1'
#
loop_
_entity.id
_entity.type
_entity.pdbx_description
1 polymer ?
#
loop_
_entity_poly.entity_id
_entity_poly.type
_entity_poly.pdbx_seq_one_letter_code
_entity_poly.pdbx_strand_id
1 'polypeptide(L)' 'MRVAVVGAGGLGSYVGAVLARVGHDVTLVTRGPHLDAVREGGLRV' A
#
# COMPACT_ATOMS: atom_id res chain seq x y z
N MET A 1 -1.06 14.53 -3.57
CA MET A 1 -1.73 14.53 -2.24
C MET A 1 -1.03 13.51 -1.36
N ARG A 2 -1.16 13.63 -0.02
CA ARG A 2 -0.68 12.61 0.94
C ARG A 2 -1.87 11.76 1.39
N VAL A 3 -1.75 10.44 1.27
CA VAL A 3 -2.84 9.50 1.56
C VAL A 3 -2.32 8.38 2.45
N ALA A 4 -3.04 8.09 3.54
CA ALA A 4 -2.81 6.91 4.36
C ALA A 4 -3.94 5.91 4.17
N VAL A 5 -3.61 4.67 3.81
CA VAL A 5 -4.57 3.57 3.72
C VAL A 5 -4.42 2.68 4.96
N VAL A 6 -5.37 2.81 5.88
CA VAL A 6 -5.40 2.02 7.12
C VAL A 6 -6.15 0.72 6.89
N GLY A 7 -5.48 -0.42 7.09
CA GLY A 7 -6.01 -1.73 6.72
C GLY A 7 -5.69 -2.11 5.28
N ALA A 8 -4.44 -1.92 4.85
CA ALA A 8 -3.98 -2.32 3.52
C ALA A 8 -3.84 -3.86 3.40
N GLY A 9 -4.98 -4.55 3.32
CA GLY A 9 -5.11 -5.94 2.84
C GLY A 9 -5.30 -5.97 1.33
N GLY A 10 -6.11 -6.89 0.78
CA GLY A 10 -6.33 -6.99 -0.68
C GLY A 10 -6.83 -5.70 -1.33
N LEU A 11 -8.02 -5.22 -0.93
CA LEU A 11 -8.62 -4.01 -1.50
C LEU A 11 -7.82 -2.74 -1.17
N GLY A 12 -7.41 -2.57 0.08
CA GLY A 12 -6.64 -1.40 0.51
C GLY A 12 -5.31 -1.28 -0.23
N SER A 13 -4.63 -2.40 -0.48
CA SER A 13 -3.39 -2.40 -1.26
C SER A 13 -3.64 -2.06 -2.73
N TYR A 14 -4.69 -2.61 -3.36
CA TYR A 14 -5.03 -2.28 -4.74
C TYR A 14 -5.32 -0.78 -4.91
N VAL A 15 -6.19 -0.23 -4.06
CA VAL A 15 -6.52 1.20 -4.11
C VAL A 15 -5.27 2.06 -3.84
N GLY A 16 -4.48 1.70 -2.84
CA GLY A 16 -3.22 2.39 -2.53
C GLY A 16 -2.22 2.35 -3.69
N ALA A 17 -2.10 1.23 -4.39
CA ALA A 17 -1.24 1.09 -5.57
C ALA A 17 -1.71 1.95 -6.73
N VAL A 18 -3.02 2.00 -7.00
CA VAL A 18 -3.58 2.88 -8.04
C VAL A 18 -3.31 4.35 -7.72
N LEU A 19 -3.51 4.77 -6.47
CA LEU A 19 -3.21 6.14 -6.02
C LEU A 19 -1.72 6.47 -6.14
N ALA A 20 -0.83 5.53 -5.79
CA ALA A 20 0.61 5.70 -5.94
C ALA A 20 1.02 5.82 -7.43
N ARG A 21 0.41 5.00 -8.32
CA ARG A 21 0.67 5.04 -9.77
C ARG A 21 0.33 6.38 -10.41
N VAL A 22 -0.69 7.08 -9.90
CA VAL A 22 -1.05 8.43 -10.39
C VAL A 22 -0.29 9.57 -9.69
N GLY A 23 0.77 9.25 -8.94
CA GLY A 23 1.70 10.23 -8.38
C GLY A 23 1.30 10.80 -7.02
N HIS A 24 0.42 10.13 -6.27
CA HIS A 24 0.18 10.48 -4.88
C HIS A 24 1.23 9.85 -3.94
N ASP A 25 1.51 10.54 -2.84
CA ASP A 25 2.36 10.06 -1.75
C ASP A 25 1.49 9.18 -0.84
N VAL A 26 1.66 7.86 -0.93
CA VAL A 26 0.79 6.86 -0.31
C VAL A 26 1.54 6.07 0.76
N THR A 27 1.01 6.09 1.97
CA THR A 27 1.44 5.22 3.06
C THR A 27 0.44 4.10 3.27
N LEU A 28 0.90 2.86 3.24
CA LEU A 28 0.09 1.67 3.55
C LEU A 28 0.30 1.26 5.01
N VAL A 29 -0.78 1.20 5.78
CA VAL A 29 -0.74 0.69 7.17
C VAL A 29 -1.31 -0.72 7.17
N THR A 30 -0.44 -1.69 7.37
CA THR A 30 -0.74 -3.13 7.43
C THR A 30 0.17 -3.82 8.44
N ARG A 31 0.03 -5.14 8.61
CA ARG A 31 0.75 -5.91 9.62
C ARG A 31 1.01 -7.35 9.17
N GLY A 32 1.95 -8.01 9.84
CA GLY A 32 2.27 -9.42 9.60
C GLY A 32 2.94 -9.64 8.24
N PRO A 33 2.79 -10.83 7.64
CA PRO A 33 3.54 -11.22 6.44
C PRO A 33 3.38 -10.28 5.24
N HIS A 34 2.22 -9.63 5.10
CA HIS A 34 2.00 -8.65 4.03
C HIS A 34 2.84 -7.38 4.22
N LEU A 35 3.02 -6.92 5.46
CA LEU A 35 3.90 -5.79 5.75
C LEU A 35 5.35 -6.12 5.40
N ASP A 36 5.81 -7.31 5.78
CA ASP A 36 7.19 -7.75 5.55
C ASP A 36 7.47 -7.87 4.05
N ALA A 37 6.56 -8.52 3.30
CA ALA A 37 6.67 -8.64 1.84
C ALA A 37 6.70 -7.28 1.12
N VAL A 38 5.84 -6.34 1.53
CA VAL A 38 5.81 -4.99 0.94
C VAL A 38 7.08 -4.19 1.29
N ARG A 39 7.65 -4.38 2.49
CA ARG A 39 8.90 -3.71 2.89
C ARG A 39 10.11 -4.24 2.12
N GLU A 40 10.18 -5.55 1.89
CA GLU A 40 11.31 -6.18 1.20
C GLU A 40 11.24 -5.99 -0.32
N GLY A 41 10.05 -6.12 -0.91
CA GLY A 41 9.88 -6.22 -2.37
C GLY A 41 9.00 -5.14 -3.00
N GLY A 42 8.53 -4.17 -2.21
CA GLY A 42 7.48 -3.25 -2.63
C GLY A 42 6.12 -3.94 -2.76
N LEU A 43 5.09 -3.14 -3.03
CA LEU A 43 3.75 -3.67 -3.28
C LEU A 43 3.62 -4.13 -4.75
N ARG A 44 3.19 -5.37 -4.97
CA ARG A 44 2.87 -5.94 -6.29
C ARG A 44 1.36 -6.18 -6.40
N VAL A 45 0.73 -5.58 -7.42
CA VAL A 45 -0.71 -5.67 -7.70
C VAL A 45 -0.98 -5.61 -9.20
#